data_AF-A0A2W1BQ74-F1
#
_entry.id   AF-A0A2W1BQ74-F1
#
_cell.length_a   1.000
_cell.length_b   1.000
_cell.length_c   1.000
_cell.angle_alpha   90.00
_cell.angle_beta   90.00
_cell.angle_gamma   90.00
#
_symmetry.space_group_name_H-M   'P 1'
#
loop_
_entity.id
_entity.type
_entity.pdbx_description
1 polymer ?
#
loop_
_entity_poly.entity_id
_entity_poly.type
_entity_poly.pdbx_seq_one_letter_code
_entity_poly.pdbx_strand_id
1 'polypeptide(L)'
;MIVPIVMLAIRDSASDMSPYVRKTAAHAIPKLYSLDPEQKEELVSIIDKLLSDKAPLVVGSAAMAFSEVCGERMSLIHRSYRFSRALFEPFLKSFFVRNSDPTHIKLLKLEILTNLATEASAGVILREFQTYVTCSDKAFAGATIQAIGRLAVAIHSETETCLNGLLHLLSSKDEWVVCEAVVVVKRVVGGGATSARAAVSRAAKLLRSDRLAGAARAAAVWLVAEHGAPHPRAAAVLAHMAASFADQDELVKLQLLSLAVKLSVTQPDTLPVCRYVVSLARYDDELVKLQLLSLAVKLSVTQPDTLPVCRYVVSLARYDVSYDVRDRARMLRRFIEPQPGKQLHKYVADIFLPEKPKPDIQSSFKDRGTFTVGSLSQYIGTAAGGYRPLPAGPRSTLAAHLRDTAPAQHIMAEDTHDAQKNKSFYSEPESSGSGSASSSSEDSSSEASSDDANEVTNIRLHKKTLTGSRNIHEFAPIPLLSPSATATVTLGVDFADTIQPIEFTIISSIGEVPVSITPPVGELMRAVTMSQSRWDAEHKKLRGMTECDKKAVKVEDEQTICKRVFETANVAAITSTGDFLRFAGRMMSSQDLVLLSVRCEADSSRVTANCQNMAIASLLANQVAQALART
;
A
#
# COMPACT_ATOMS: atom_id res chain seq x y z
N MET A 1 61.66 20.02 6.54
CA MET A 1 62.00 19.01 7.58
C MET A 1 61.01 18.97 8.76
N ILE A 2 60.30 20.06 9.09
CA ILE A 2 59.36 20.07 10.23
C ILE A 2 57.95 19.53 9.91
N VAL A 3 57.50 19.65 8.64
CA VAL A 3 56.13 19.30 8.21
C VAL A 3 55.72 17.86 8.55
N PRO A 4 56.52 16.80 8.27
CA PRO A 4 56.13 15.42 8.58
C PRO A 4 55.96 15.16 10.09
N ILE A 5 56.77 15.82 10.92
CA ILE A 5 56.71 15.69 12.38
C ILE A 5 55.41 16.32 12.92
N VAL A 6 55.05 17.50 12.41
CA VAL A 6 53.82 18.18 12.81
C VAL A 6 52.59 17.45 12.27
N MET A 7 52.64 16.90 11.04
CA MET A 7 51.57 16.05 10.49
C MET A 7 51.29 14.84 11.39
N LEU A 8 52.35 14.14 11.82
CA LEU A 8 52.24 12.98 12.72
C LEU A 8 51.61 13.39 14.06
N ALA A 9 52.09 14.48 14.66
CA ALA A 9 51.58 15.00 15.93
C ALA A 9 50.10 15.41 15.84
N ILE A 10 49.67 16.03 14.74
CA ILE A 10 48.26 16.37 14.51
C ILE A 10 47.42 15.11 14.37
N ARG A 11 47.90 14.10 13.62
CA ARG A 11 47.18 12.83 13.40
C ARG A 11 46.94 12.06 14.71
N ASP A 12 47.95 12.00 15.57
CA ASP A 12 47.84 11.34 16.88
C ASP A 12 46.94 12.15 17.81
N SER A 13 47.14 13.46 17.88
CA SER A 13 46.34 14.36 18.71
C SER A 13 44.86 14.40 18.30
N ALA A 14 44.56 14.20 17.01
CA ALA A 14 43.19 14.10 16.51
C ALA A 14 42.46 12.81 16.96
N SER A 15 43.19 11.84 17.51
CA SER A 15 42.68 10.55 17.99
C SER A 15 42.68 10.44 19.52
N ASP A 16 43.10 11.50 20.22
CA ASP A 16 43.28 11.52 21.67
C ASP A 16 41.95 11.37 22.44
N MET A 17 42.00 10.83 23.67
CA MET A 17 40.82 10.68 24.53
C MET A 17 40.23 12.03 24.97
N SER A 18 41.08 13.04 25.16
CA SER A 18 40.69 14.38 25.62
C SER A 18 40.14 15.24 24.47
N PRO A 19 38.90 15.76 24.59
CA PRO A 19 38.36 16.71 23.62
C PRO A 19 39.21 17.98 23.44
N TYR A 20 39.92 18.41 24.49
CA TYR A 20 40.77 19.61 24.42
C TYR A 20 42.01 19.39 23.55
N VAL A 21 42.55 18.16 23.56
CA VAL A 21 43.71 17.79 22.72
C VAL A 21 43.28 17.70 21.26
N ARG A 22 42.14 17.04 20.98
CA ARG A 22 41.55 16.97 19.63
C ARG A 22 41.20 18.36 19.07
N LYS A 23 40.68 19.26 19.91
CA LYS A 23 40.45 20.67 19.56
C LYS A 23 41.74 21.38 19.14
N THR A 24 42.81 21.14 19.88
CA THR A 24 44.12 21.74 19.61
C THR A 24 44.72 21.21 18.31
N ALA A 25 44.54 19.91 18.04
CA ALA A 25 44.87 19.31 16.75
C ALA A 25 44.14 20.01 15.59
N ALA A 26 42.84 20.26 15.73
CA ALA A 26 42.06 20.98 14.73
C ALA A 26 42.60 22.40 14.46
N HIS A 27 42.99 23.15 15.49
CA HIS A 27 43.57 24.49 15.32
C HIS A 27 44.97 24.51 14.69
N ALA A 28 45.70 23.40 14.76
CA ALA A 28 47.04 23.30 14.16
C ALA A 28 46.98 23.05 12.64
N ILE A 29 45.86 22.52 12.14
CA ILE A 29 45.69 22.14 10.72
C ILE A 29 45.87 23.32 9.74
N PRO A 30 45.24 24.50 9.94
CA PRO A 30 45.40 25.62 9.00
C PRO A 30 46.83 26.15 8.94
N LYS A 31 47.52 26.14 10.08
CA LYS A 31 48.93 26.55 10.16
C LYS A 31 49.80 25.61 9.35
N LEU A 32 49.57 24.31 9.45
CA LEU A 32 50.34 23.32 8.69
C LEU A 32 50.03 23.41 7.18
N TYR A 33 48.77 23.65 6.82
CA TYR A 33 48.37 23.89 5.43
C TYR A 33 49.05 25.15 4.85
N SER A 34 49.14 26.23 5.63
CA SER A 34 49.84 27.45 5.21
C SER A 34 51.35 27.26 5.00
N LEU A 35 51.95 26.29 5.72
CA LEU A 35 53.37 25.96 5.62
C LEU A 35 53.67 25.03 4.45
N ASP A 36 52.78 24.09 4.15
CA ASP A 36 52.91 23.15 3.04
C ASP A 36 51.54 22.76 2.47
N PRO A 37 51.11 23.42 1.37
CA PRO A 37 49.84 23.12 0.70
C PRO A 37 49.79 21.73 0.05
N GLU A 38 50.92 21.05 -0.17
CA GLU A 38 50.94 19.72 -0.79
C GLU A 38 50.31 18.65 0.11
N GLN A 39 50.29 18.88 1.42
CA GLN A 39 49.68 17.98 2.42
C GLN A 39 48.14 18.10 2.51
N LYS A 40 47.51 18.86 1.61
CA LYS A 40 46.07 19.14 1.65
C LYS A 40 45.21 17.89 1.79
N GLU A 41 45.46 16.85 1.00
CA GLU A 41 44.63 15.63 1.02
C GLU A 41 44.69 14.90 2.36
N GLU A 42 45.87 14.85 2.99
CA GLU A 42 46.01 14.24 4.32
C GLU A 42 45.32 15.08 5.40
N LEU A 43 45.48 16.40 5.38
CA LEU A 43 44.81 17.30 6.31
C LEU A 43 43.29 17.23 6.18
N VAL A 44 42.79 17.10 4.95
CA VAL A 44 41.35 16.90 4.68
C VAL A 44 40.82 15.63 5.34
N SER A 45 41.58 14.52 5.29
CA SER A 45 41.21 13.27 5.97
C SER A 45 41.09 13.45 7.50
N ILE A 46 42.01 14.22 8.09
CA ILE A 46 41.98 14.53 9.53
C ILE A 46 40.79 15.46 9.86
N ILE A 47 40.51 16.44 9.01
CA ILE A 47 39.35 17.33 9.15
C ILE A 47 38.04 16.52 9.11
N ASP A 48 37.87 15.59 8.17
CA ASP A 48 36.66 14.75 8.07
C ASP A 48 36.41 13.94 9.36
N LYS A 49 37.49 13.37 9.92
CA LYS A 49 37.44 12.68 11.21
C LYS A 49 37.00 13.61 12.35
N LEU A 50 37.60 14.80 12.44
CA LEU A 50 37.32 15.76 13.50
C LEU A 50 35.96 16.45 13.35
N LEU A 51 35.45 16.60 12.13
CA LEU A 51 34.08 17.06 11.88
C LEU A 51 33.05 16.04 12.38
N SER A 52 33.40 14.76 12.42
CA SER A 52 32.56 13.67 12.93
C SER A 52 32.71 13.43 14.45
N ASP A 53 33.36 14.36 15.18
CA ASP A 53 33.60 14.21 16.62
C ASP A 53 32.32 14.31 17.47
N LYS A 54 32.29 13.59 18.58
CA LYS A 54 31.16 13.62 19.54
C LYS A 54 31.12 14.91 20.37
N ALA A 55 32.26 15.57 20.55
CA ALA A 55 32.39 16.76 21.38
C ALA A 55 32.16 18.05 20.57
N PRO A 56 31.17 18.89 20.91
CA PRO A 56 30.84 20.10 20.14
C PRO A 56 32.00 21.08 19.97
N LEU A 57 32.85 21.20 20.99
CA LEU A 57 34.02 22.08 20.98
C LEU A 57 35.09 21.67 19.96
N VAL A 58 35.20 20.37 19.65
CA VAL A 58 36.13 19.87 18.62
C VAL A 58 35.56 20.14 17.25
N VAL A 59 34.26 19.88 17.05
CA VAL A 59 33.56 20.13 15.78
C VAL A 59 33.63 21.61 15.40
N GLY A 60 33.49 22.53 16.35
CA GLY A 60 33.63 23.97 16.11
C GLY A 60 35.03 24.35 15.58
N SER A 61 36.09 23.84 16.20
CA SER A 61 37.47 24.08 15.73
C SER A 61 37.77 23.36 14.41
N ALA A 62 37.19 22.19 14.18
CA ALA A 62 37.31 21.45 12.92
C ALA A 62 36.59 22.18 11.77
N ALA A 63 35.45 22.82 12.02
CA ALA A 63 34.74 23.64 11.05
C ALA A 63 35.53 24.90 10.65
N MET A 64 36.23 25.53 11.60
CA MET A 64 37.17 26.62 11.30
C MET A 64 38.28 26.13 10.37
N ALA A 65 38.91 25.00 10.70
CA ALA A 65 39.97 24.42 9.88
C ALA A 65 39.48 24.01 8.49
N PHE A 66 38.26 23.46 8.40
CA PHE A 66 37.59 23.17 7.13
C PHE A 66 37.44 24.42 6.27
N SER A 67 36.93 25.53 6.83
CA SER A 67 36.69 26.77 6.08
C SER A 67 37.96 27.35 5.47
N GLU A 68 39.11 27.13 6.11
CA GLU A 68 40.39 27.71 5.72
C GLU A 68 41.18 26.79 4.76
N VAL A 69 41.04 25.46 4.90
CA VAL A 69 41.83 24.48 4.12
C VAL A 69 41.06 23.89 2.93
N CYS A 70 39.76 23.62 3.09
CA CYS A 70 38.98 22.87 2.11
C CYS A 70 37.51 23.30 2.02
N GLY A 71 37.24 24.60 2.11
CA GLY A 71 35.90 25.19 2.08
C GLY A 71 35.06 24.79 0.85
N GLU A 72 35.72 24.47 -0.27
CA GLU A 72 35.10 24.00 -1.50
C GLU A 72 34.52 22.56 -1.41
N ARG A 73 34.99 21.74 -0.46
CA ARG A 73 34.59 20.32 -0.31
C ARG A 73 33.39 20.17 0.63
N MET A 74 32.26 20.79 0.27
CA MET A 74 31.01 20.74 1.05
C MET A 74 30.46 19.31 1.31
N SER A 75 30.94 18.29 0.58
CA SER A 75 30.61 16.89 0.79
C SER A 75 30.99 16.37 2.19
N LEU A 76 32.07 16.88 2.79
CA LEU A 76 32.58 16.47 4.11
C LEU A 76 31.65 16.93 5.24
N ILE A 77 31.08 18.12 5.08
CA ILE A 77 30.13 18.72 6.03
C ILE A 77 28.79 17.96 6.03
N HIS A 78 28.38 17.44 4.87
CA HIS A 78 27.06 16.83 4.66
C HIS A 78 26.73 15.71 5.65
N ARG A 79 27.73 14.88 5.95
CA ARG A 79 27.61 13.75 6.87
C ARG A 79 27.50 14.24 8.31
N SER A 80 28.38 15.15 8.73
CA SER A 80 28.51 15.55 10.13
C SER A 80 27.43 16.51 10.61
N TYR A 81 26.94 17.41 9.74
CA TYR A 81 25.84 18.32 10.09
C TYR A 81 24.50 17.59 10.31
N ARG A 82 24.33 16.37 9.79
CA ARG A 82 23.13 15.55 10.01
C ARG A 82 23.01 15.01 11.43
N PHE A 83 24.11 14.90 12.18
CA PHE A 83 24.11 14.21 13.47
C PHE A 83 24.30 15.14 14.69
N SER A 84 24.79 16.36 14.50
CA SER A 84 25.15 17.25 15.61
C SER A 84 24.01 18.16 16.06
N ARG A 85 22.91 17.57 16.59
CA ARG A 85 21.79 18.32 17.22
C ARG A 85 22.27 19.25 18.34
N ALA A 86 23.30 18.83 19.09
CA ALA A 86 23.89 19.58 20.21
C ALA A 86 24.48 20.94 19.81
N LEU A 87 24.87 21.15 18.55
CA LEU A 87 25.42 22.44 18.11
C LEU A 87 24.37 23.55 18.11
N PHE A 88 23.11 23.19 17.88
CA PHE A 88 22.02 24.16 17.74
C PHE A 88 21.19 24.34 19.02
N GLU A 89 21.35 23.45 20.00
CA GLU A 89 20.63 23.49 21.29
C GLU A 89 20.83 24.82 22.05
N PRO A 90 22.04 25.42 22.14
CA PRO A 90 22.22 26.73 22.78
C PRO A 90 21.45 27.87 22.10
N PHE A 91 21.15 27.71 20.81
CA PHE A 91 20.48 28.72 19.97
C PHE A 91 18.98 28.46 19.79
N LEU A 92 18.39 27.57 20.59
CA LEU A 92 16.97 27.18 20.47
C LEU A 92 16.02 28.38 20.36
N LYS A 93 16.23 29.41 21.20
CA LYS A 93 15.41 30.64 21.21
C LYS A 93 15.50 31.45 19.91
N SER A 94 16.60 31.35 19.16
CA SER A 94 16.78 32.03 17.88
C SER A 94 15.86 31.47 16.79
N PHE A 95 15.41 30.23 16.96
CA PHE A 95 14.48 29.56 16.05
C PHE A 95 13.01 29.81 16.42
N PHE A 96 12.70 30.56 17.47
CA PHE A 96 11.31 30.95 17.76
C PHE A 96 10.73 31.79 16.62
N VAL A 97 9.48 31.47 16.29
CA VAL A 97 8.77 32.05 15.17
C VAL A 97 8.22 33.41 15.55
N ARG A 98 8.42 34.41 14.68
CA ARG A 98 7.86 35.75 14.85
C ARG A 98 6.68 35.93 13.90
N ASN A 99 5.73 36.78 14.28
CA ASN A 99 4.57 37.06 13.42
C ASN A 99 4.97 37.67 12.07
N SER A 100 6.05 38.46 12.04
CA SER A 100 6.63 39.08 10.84
C SER A 100 7.29 38.09 9.88
N ASP A 101 7.56 36.85 10.31
CA ASP A 101 8.22 35.87 9.47
C ASP A 101 7.28 35.42 8.33
N PRO A 102 7.76 35.26 7.09
CA PRO A 102 6.96 34.70 6.00
C PRO A 102 6.71 33.20 6.23
N THR A 103 5.60 32.68 5.72
CA THR A 103 5.13 31.30 5.98
C THR A 103 6.20 30.23 5.80
N HIS A 104 6.98 30.28 4.71
CA HIS A 104 8.04 29.31 4.46
C HIS A 104 9.14 29.32 5.54
N ILE A 105 9.50 30.50 6.09
CA ILE A 105 10.44 30.62 7.22
C ILE A 105 9.82 30.11 8.50
N LYS A 106 8.52 30.40 8.74
CA LYS A 106 7.79 29.87 9.89
C LYS A 106 7.81 28.34 9.90
N LEU A 107 7.53 27.71 8.76
CA LEU A 107 7.56 26.25 8.59
C LEU A 107 8.96 25.66 8.82
N LEU A 108 10.02 26.30 8.30
CA LEU A 108 11.40 25.85 8.52
C LEU A 108 11.82 25.94 9.99
N LYS A 109 11.54 27.07 10.64
CA LYS A 109 11.82 27.26 12.07
C LYS A 109 11.09 26.24 12.93
N LEU A 110 9.81 26.00 12.65
CA LEU A 110 9.01 24.98 13.32
C LEU A 110 9.63 23.59 13.15
N GLU A 111 10.09 23.25 11.94
CA GLU A 111 10.73 21.97 11.67
C GLU A 111 12.04 21.81 12.47
N ILE A 112 12.86 22.85 12.51
CA ILE A 112 14.10 22.88 13.30
C ILE A 112 13.78 22.69 14.79
N LEU A 113 12.83 23.45 15.33
CA LEU A 113 12.40 23.32 16.72
C LEU A 113 11.92 21.90 17.05
N THR A 114 11.15 21.28 16.15
CA THR A 114 10.64 19.91 16.33
C THR A 114 11.77 18.89 16.35
N ASN A 115 12.80 19.06 15.51
CA ASN A 115 13.93 18.13 15.41
C ASN A 115 14.99 18.32 16.51
N LEU A 116 15.09 19.54 17.07
CA LEU A 116 15.97 19.85 18.20
C LEU A 116 15.34 19.57 19.56
N ALA A 117 14.04 19.26 19.61
CA ALA A 117 13.35 18.97 20.85
C ALA A 117 13.98 17.77 21.57
N THR A 118 14.24 17.97 22.86
CA THR A 118 14.74 16.99 23.82
C THR A 118 13.78 16.94 25.00
N GLU A 119 13.88 15.91 25.86
CA GLU A 119 13.07 15.83 27.09
C GLU A 119 13.19 17.10 27.96
N ALA A 120 14.39 17.69 28.03
CA ALA A 120 14.64 18.91 28.82
C ALA A 120 14.04 20.18 28.19
N SER A 121 13.92 20.24 26.86
CA SER A 121 13.47 21.44 26.13
C SER A 121 12.01 21.37 25.66
N ALA A 122 11.41 20.18 25.64
CA ALA A 122 10.06 19.93 25.12
C ALA A 122 9.00 20.83 25.76
N GLY A 123 9.01 21.00 27.09
CA GLY A 123 8.05 21.86 27.78
C GLY A 123 8.12 23.35 27.40
N VAL A 124 9.29 23.85 26.97
CA VAL A 124 9.41 25.23 26.45
C VAL A 124 8.87 25.29 25.02
N ILE A 125 9.25 24.34 24.18
CA ILE A 125 8.84 24.28 22.77
C ILE A 125 7.32 24.09 22.66
N LEU A 126 6.72 23.25 23.49
CA LEU A 126 5.27 23.01 23.49
C LEU A 126 4.47 24.25 23.89
N ARG A 127 4.98 25.08 24.81
CA ARG A 127 4.35 26.37 25.16
C ARG A 127 4.36 27.35 23.99
N GLU A 128 5.46 27.41 23.23
CA GLU A 128 5.52 28.18 21.99
C GLU A 128 4.52 27.63 20.95
N PHE A 129 4.48 26.30 20.78
CA PHE A 129 3.57 25.66 19.83
C PHE A 129 2.10 25.92 20.15
N GLN A 130 1.71 25.98 21.44
CA GLN A 130 0.36 26.40 21.84
C GLN A 130 -0.01 27.78 21.30
N THR A 131 0.95 28.71 21.25
CA THR A 131 0.75 30.03 20.65
C THR A 131 0.67 29.93 19.13
N TYR A 132 1.54 29.13 18.50
CA TYR A 132 1.61 28.99 17.04
C TYR A 132 0.34 28.38 16.42
N VAL A 133 -0.35 27.49 17.13
CA VAL A 133 -1.64 26.94 16.68
C VAL A 133 -2.73 28.02 16.53
N THR A 134 -2.62 29.13 17.26
CA THR A 134 -3.57 30.25 17.17
C THR A 134 -3.26 31.23 16.03
N CYS A 135 -2.22 30.97 15.24
CA CYS A 135 -1.83 31.82 14.12
C CYS A 135 -2.92 31.87 13.04
N SER A 136 -3.10 33.03 12.41
CA SER A 136 -4.05 33.22 11.30
C SER A 136 -3.65 32.47 10.03
N ASP A 137 -2.35 32.15 9.88
CA ASP A 137 -1.84 31.33 8.78
C ASP A 137 -2.20 29.87 9.01
N LYS A 138 -3.23 29.39 8.29
CA LYS A 138 -3.71 28.02 8.39
C LYS A 138 -2.59 27.03 8.12
N ALA A 139 -1.85 27.18 7.02
CA ALA A 139 -0.78 26.24 6.66
C ALA A 139 0.24 26.06 7.80
N PHE A 140 0.64 27.17 8.44
CA PHE A 140 1.53 27.14 9.59
C PHE A 140 0.89 26.54 10.85
N ALA A 141 -0.35 26.89 11.15
CA ALA A 141 -1.08 26.35 12.30
C ALA A 141 -1.23 24.82 12.20
N GLY A 142 -1.57 24.28 11.03
CA GLY A 142 -1.67 22.82 10.85
C GLY A 142 -0.33 22.13 10.92
N ALA A 143 0.72 22.69 10.31
CA ALA A 143 2.07 22.17 10.46
C ALA A 143 2.50 22.12 11.94
N THR A 144 2.07 23.10 12.75
CA THR A 144 2.32 23.11 14.20
C THR A 144 1.57 21.96 14.89
N ILE A 145 0.30 21.73 14.55
CA ILE A 145 -0.48 20.58 15.08
C ILE A 145 0.20 19.25 14.70
N GLN A 146 0.72 19.14 13.47
CA GLN A 146 1.51 17.98 13.03
C GLN A 146 2.81 17.82 13.83
N ALA A 147 3.52 18.91 14.12
CA ALA A 147 4.72 18.92 14.93
C ALA A 147 4.46 18.47 16.37
N ILE A 148 3.36 18.94 17.00
CA ILE A 148 2.93 18.47 18.33
C ILE A 148 2.72 16.94 18.30
N GLY A 149 2.07 16.43 17.25
CA GLY A 149 1.89 14.98 17.06
C GLY A 149 3.20 14.19 16.97
N ARG A 150 4.18 14.72 16.23
CA ARG A 150 5.53 14.13 16.14
C ARG A 150 6.24 14.11 17.48
N LEU A 151 6.20 15.21 18.22
CA LEU A 151 6.80 15.28 19.56
C LEU A 151 6.16 14.28 20.52
N ALA A 152 4.84 14.11 20.46
CA ALA A 152 4.13 13.14 21.29
C ALA A 152 4.59 11.69 21.04
N VAL A 153 4.95 11.35 19.80
CA VAL A 153 5.45 9.99 19.47
C VAL A 153 6.95 9.85 19.72
N ALA A 154 7.73 10.91 19.50
CA ALA A 154 9.18 10.89 19.66
C ALA A 154 9.64 10.98 21.13
N ILE A 155 8.90 11.70 21.98
CA ILE A 155 9.24 11.96 23.39
C ILE A 155 8.12 11.38 24.26
N HIS A 156 8.29 10.13 24.70
CA HIS A 156 7.23 9.39 25.40
C HIS A 156 6.77 10.07 26.70
N SER A 157 7.66 10.76 27.42
CA SER A 157 7.35 11.50 28.64
C SER A 157 6.33 12.62 28.42
N GLU A 158 6.25 13.19 27.22
CA GLU A 158 5.37 14.32 26.89
C GLU A 158 4.13 13.92 26.07
N THR A 159 3.94 12.62 25.81
CA THR A 159 2.82 12.09 25.01
C THR A 159 1.46 12.59 25.51
N GLU A 160 1.22 12.48 26.82
CA GLU A 160 -0.07 12.86 27.43
C GLU A 160 -0.27 14.36 27.47
N THR A 161 0.78 15.15 27.71
CA THR A 161 0.74 16.62 27.63
C THR A 161 0.31 17.07 26.23
N CYS A 162 0.94 16.49 25.20
CA CYS A 162 0.63 16.78 23.80
C CYS A 162 -0.80 16.35 23.44
N LEU A 163 -1.20 15.14 23.85
CA LEU A 163 -2.54 14.62 23.58
C LEU A 163 -3.62 15.49 24.22
N ASN A 164 -3.46 15.91 25.48
CA ASN A 164 -4.41 16.80 26.14
C ASN A 164 -4.52 18.16 25.43
N GLY A 165 -3.41 18.72 24.97
CA GLY A 165 -3.39 19.92 24.13
C GLY A 165 -4.16 19.72 22.82
N LEU A 166 -3.94 18.62 22.11
CA LEU A 166 -4.66 18.27 20.88
C LEU A 166 -6.15 18.04 21.12
N LEU A 167 -6.54 17.40 22.23
CA LEU A 167 -7.94 17.19 22.60
C LEU A 167 -8.66 18.52 22.90
N HIS A 168 -7.95 19.52 23.43
CA HIS A 168 -8.50 20.86 23.59
C HIS A 168 -8.82 21.49 22.22
N LEU A 169 -7.96 21.31 21.21
CA LEU A 169 -8.17 21.82 19.85
C LEU A 169 -9.41 21.23 19.16
N LEU A 170 -9.84 20.01 19.52
CA LEU A 170 -11.09 19.42 19.05
C LEU A 170 -12.35 20.21 19.47
N SER A 171 -12.20 21.14 20.41
CA SER A 171 -13.26 22.06 20.85
C SER A 171 -13.21 23.42 20.16
N SER A 172 -12.26 23.64 19.25
CA SER A 172 -12.10 24.90 18.53
C SER A 172 -13.32 25.25 17.68
N LYS A 173 -13.53 26.56 17.49
CA LYS A 173 -14.52 27.09 16.55
C LYS A 173 -14.06 26.94 15.09
N ASP A 174 -12.76 26.92 14.85
CA ASP A 174 -12.21 26.72 13.51
C ASP A 174 -12.27 25.23 13.11
N GLU A 175 -13.11 24.91 12.13
CA GLU A 175 -13.31 23.55 11.63
C GLU A 175 -12.04 22.96 11.00
N TRP A 176 -11.22 23.80 10.39
CA TRP A 176 -9.98 23.37 9.76
C TRP A 176 -8.99 22.87 10.82
N VAL A 177 -8.84 23.62 11.91
CA VAL A 177 -8.02 23.22 13.08
C VAL A 177 -8.54 21.92 13.70
N VAL A 178 -9.87 21.78 13.83
CA VAL A 178 -10.48 20.55 14.34
C VAL A 178 -10.15 19.36 13.44
N CYS A 179 -10.28 19.51 12.12
CA CYS A 179 -9.97 18.45 11.16
C CYS A 179 -8.52 17.97 11.28
N GLU A 180 -7.58 18.91 11.30
CA GLU A 180 -6.14 18.60 11.40
C GLU A 180 -5.82 17.92 12.74
N ALA A 181 -6.38 18.42 13.84
CA ALA A 181 -6.18 17.87 15.18
C ALA A 181 -6.72 16.43 15.29
N VAL A 182 -7.88 16.10 14.72
CA VAL A 182 -8.43 14.73 14.75
C VAL A 182 -7.49 13.73 14.08
N VAL A 183 -6.91 14.09 12.92
CA VAL A 183 -5.99 13.21 12.19
C VAL A 183 -4.69 12.99 12.98
N VAL A 184 -4.21 14.00 13.69
CA VAL A 184 -3.04 13.87 14.58
C VAL A 184 -3.37 13.05 15.83
N VAL A 185 -4.51 13.28 16.48
CA VAL A 185 -4.97 12.51 17.64
C VAL A 185 -5.05 11.01 17.31
N LYS A 186 -5.59 10.65 16.14
CA LYS A 186 -5.57 9.25 15.66
C LYS A 186 -4.17 8.64 15.70
N ARG A 187 -3.16 9.37 15.22
CA ARG A 187 -1.77 8.88 15.17
C ARG A 187 -1.14 8.74 16.55
N VAL A 188 -1.31 9.75 17.41
CA VAL A 188 -0.78 9.73 18.78
C VAL A 188 -1.41 8.60 19.60
N VAL A 189 -2.73 8.44 19.52
CA VAL A 189 -3.45 7.36 20.22
C VAL A 189 -3.04 5.98 19.70
N GLY A 190 -2.88 5.82 18.37
CA GLY A 190 -2.36 4.59 17.76
C GLY A 190 -0.92 4.24 18.17
N GLY A 191 -0.15 5.20 18.67
CA GLY A 191 1.18 5.00 19.25
C GLY A 191 1.19 4.36 20.64
N GLY A 192 0.03 4.26 21.31
CA GLY A 192 -0.12 3.65 22.64
C GLY A 192 -0.42 4.63 23.77
N ALA A 193 -0.95 5.82 23.49
CA ALA A 193 -1.31 6.79 24.53
C ALA A 193 -2.40 6.25 25.48
N THR A 194 -2.27 6.54 26.77
CA THR A 194 -3.17 6.03 27.83
C THR A 194 -4.54 6.72 27.81
N SER A 195 -4.59 7.99 27.40
CA SER A 195 -5.84 8.78 27.31
C SER A 195 -6.69 8.52 26.06
N ALA A 196 -6.55 7.34 25.41
CA ALA A 196 -7.34 6.93 24.24
C ALA A 196 -8.86 7.09 24.45
N ARG A 197 -9.34 6.82 25.67
CA ARG A 197 -10.77 6.87 26.02
C ARG A 197 -11.35 8.30 25.93
N ALA A 198 -10.57 9.32 26.28
CA ALA A 198 -10.98 10.72 26.16
C ALA A 198 -11.08 11.15 24.69
N ALA A 199 -10.11 10.72 23.86
CA ALA A 199 -10.12 10.95 22.42
C ALA A 199 -11.35 10.35 21.74
N VAL A 200 -11.70 9.11 22.07
CA VAL A 200 -12.92 8.44 21.58
C VAL A 200 -14.17 9.22 21.95
N SER A 201 -14.30 9.66 23.20
CA SER A 201 -15.46 10.43 23.67
C SER A 201 -15.65 11.72 22.88
N ARG A 202 -14.55 12.44 22.60
CA ARG A 202 -14.60 13.69 21.83
C ARG A 202 -14.87 13.46 20.34
N ALA A 203 -14.24 12.45 19.75
CA ALA A 203 -14.47 12.05 18.36
C ALA A 203 -15.92 11.61 18.11
N ALA A 204 -16.49 10.78 18.99
CA ALA A 204 -17.89 10.35 18.89
C ALA A 204 -18.88 11.52 18.96
N LYS A 205 -18.56 12.59 19.72
CA LYS A 205 -19.36 13.82 19.76
C LYS A 205 -19.25 14.61 18.45
N LEU A 206 -18.05 14.71 17.87
CA LEU A 206 -17.82 15.42 16.60
C LEU A 206 -18.50 14.73 15.41
N LEU A 207 -18.55 13.39 15.39
CA LEU A 207 -19.21 12.61 14.33
C LEU A 207 -20.73 12.78 14.27
N ARG A 208 -21.36 13.38 15.28
CA ARG A 208 -22.78 13.75 15.25
C ARG A 208 -23.04 15.12 14.61
N SER A 209 -21.97 15.80 14.18
CA SER A 209 -22.03 17.10 13.51
C SER A 209 -21.28 17.01 12.19
N ASP A 210 -21.62 17.86 11.23
CA ASP A 210 -21.02 17.83 9.89
C ASP A 210 -19.70 18.63 9.77
N ARG A 211 -19.05 18.92 10.92
CA ARG A 211 -17.86 19.80 10.99
C ARG A 211 -16.57 19.16 10.48
N LEU A 212 -16.59 17.89 10.08
CA LEU A 212 -15.39 17.13 9.72
C LEU A 212 -15.35 16.84 8.22
N ALA A 213 -14.27 17.27 7.57
CA ALA A 213 -13.92 16.84 6.22
C ALA A 213 -13.62 15.32 6.16
N GLY A 214 -13.70 14.72 4.97
CA GLY A 214 -13.60 13.27 4.75
C GLY A 214 -12.48 12.55 5.49
N ALA A 215 -11.24 13.02 5.33
CA ALA A 215 -10.07 12.41 5.98
C ALA A 215 -10.14 12.47 7.52
N ALA A 216 -10.58 13.61 8.07
CA ALA A 216 -10.75 13.79 9.51
C ALA A 216 -11.93 12.96 10.05
N ARG A 217 -13.02 12.88 9.30
CA ARG A 217 -14.20 12.05 9.61
C ARG A 217 -13.81 10.58 9.65
N ALA A 218 -13.07 10.09 8.66
CA ALA A 218 -12.54 8.73 8.66
C ALA A 218 -11.61 8.48 9.86
N ALA A 219 -10.74 9.43 10.21
CA ALA A 219 -9.88 9.33 11.39
C ALA A 219 -10.68 9.27 12.71
N ALA A 220 -11.75 10.04 12.84
CA ALA A 220 -12.66 9.99 13.99
C ALA A 220 -13.42 8.66 14.07
N VAL A 221 -13.95 8.15 12.96
CA VAL A 221 -14.61 6.82 12.94
C VAL A 221 -13.61 5.73 13.32
N TRP A 222 -12.37 5.81 12.83
CA TRP A 222 -11.30 4.88 13.21
C TRP A 222 -11.04 4.90 14.73
N LEU A 223 -10.94 6.08 15.36
CA LEU A 223 -10.77 6.19 16.81
C LEU A 223 -11.88 5.47 17.57
N VAL A 224 -13.14 5.70 17.15
CA VAL A 224 -14.32 5.04 17.75
C VAL A 224 -14.29 3.54 17.51
N ALA A 225 -13.90 3.07 16.33
CA ALA A 225 -13.81 1.66 16.01
C ALA A 225 -12.70 0.95 16.79
N GLU A 226 -11.52 1.55 16.91
CA GLU A 226 -10.35 0.92 17.53
C GLU A 226 -10.44 0.89 19.06
N HIS A 227 -10.80 2.01 19.67
CA HIS A 227 -10.73 2.16 21.14
C HIS A 227 -12.11 2.35 21.79
N GLY A 228 -13.17 2.51 21.00
CA GLY A 228 -14.52 2.81 21.47
C GLY A 228 -15.57 1.73 21.20
N ALA A 229 -15.23 0.65 20.50
CA ALA A 229 -16.20 -0.38 20.09
C ALA A 229 -17.01 -0.99 21.26
N PRO A 230 -16.47 -1.19 22.48
CA PRO A 230 -17.28 -1.68 23.60
C PRO A 230 -18.29 -0.66 24.15
N HIS A 231 -18.15 0.63 23.80
CA HIS A 231 -18.96 1.70 24.39
C HIS A 231 -20.28 1.92 23.63
N PRO A 232 -21.45 2.07 24.30
CA PRO A 232 -22.75 2.22 23.62
C PRO A 232 -22.84 3.38 22.63
N ARG A 233 -22.08 4.47 22.86
CA ARG A 233 -21.97 5.59 21.92
C ARG A 233 -21.47 5.19 20.53
N ALA A 234 -20.66 4.14 20.40
CA ALA A 234 -20.17 3.67 19.10
C ALA A 234 -21.32 3.14 18.22
N ALA A 235 -22.27 2.42 18.81
CA ALA A 235 -23.49 1.98 18.12
C ALA A 235 -24.33 3.15 17.63
N ALA A 236 -24.49 4.19 18.47
CA ALA A 236 -25.21 5.40 18.09
C ALA A 236 -24.53 6.16 16.94
N VAL A 237 -23.20 6.19 16.91
CA VAL A 237 -22.44 6.78 15.79
C VAL A 237 -22.67 5.99 14.50
N LEU A 238 -22.57 4.66 14.55
CA LEU A 238 -22.83 3.82 13.38
C LEU A 238 -24.25 4.03 12.84
N ALA A 239 -25.25 4.01 13.72
CA ALA A 239 -26.65 4.19 13.34
C ALA A 239 -26.90 5.55 12.69
N HIS A 240 -26.31 6.63 13.24
CA HIS A 240 -26.44 7.97 12.66
C HIS A 240 -25.80 8.06 11.27
N MET A 241 -24.57 7.57 11.12
CA MET A 241 -23.83 7.66 9.86
C MET A 241 -24.33 6.68 8.78
N ALA A 242 -25.02 5.60 9.19
CA ALA A 242 -25.63 4.64 8.27
C ALA A 242 -26.77 5.27 7.45
N ALA A 243 -27.45 6.30 7.97
CA ALA A 243 -28.53 6.99 7.27
C ALA A 243 -28.05 7.74 6.02
N SER A 244 -26.83 8.29 6.06
CA SER A 244 -26.19 9.04 4.97
C SER A 244 -24.99 8.31 4.38
N PHE A 245 -24.97 6.96 4.46
CA PHE A 245 -23.82 6.14 4.08
C PHE A 245 -23.42 6.33 2.60
N ALA A 246 -24.40 6.40 1.71
CA ALA A 246 -24.18 6.58 0.27
C ALA A 246 -23.41 7.87 -0.05
N ASP A 247 -23.71 8.95 0.68
CA ASP A 247 -23.12 10.28 0.50
C ASP A 247 -21.76 10.45 1.19
N GLN A 248 -21.29 9.45 1.95
CA GLN A 248 -20.00 9.54 2.61
C GLN A 248 -18.84 9.34 1.64
N ASP A 249 -17.71 9.99 1.93
CA ASP A 249 -16.45 9.73 1.24
C ASP A 249 -16.02 8.26 1.38
N GLU A 250 -15.33 7.75 0.37
CA GLU A 250 -14.87 6.36 0.29
C GLU A 250 -14.09 5.92 1.55
N LEU A 251 -13.14 6.75 2.02
CA LEU A 251 -12.37 6.47 3.23
C LEU A 251 -13.27 6.33 4.49
N VAL A 252 -14.36 7.10 4.57
CA VAL A 252 -15.30 7.05 5.69
C VAL A 252 -16.11 5.76 5.63
N LYS A 253 -16.60 5.37 4.44
CA LYS A 253 -17.30 4.09 4.21
C LYS A 253 -16.45 2.90 4.67
N LEU A 254 -15.16 2.88 4.33
CA LEU A 254 -14.22 1.85 4.77
C LEU A 254 -14.09 1.77 6.31
N GLN A 255 -14.06 2.92 6.99
CA GLN A 255 -13.98 2.95 8.46
C GLN A 255 -15.31 2.58 9.11
N LEU A 256 -16.45 2.94 8.51
CA LEU A 256 -17.78 2.54 8.99
C LEU A 256 -17.99 1.03 8.90
N LEU A 257 -17.53 0.39 7.81
CA LEU A 257 -17.52 -1.06 7.70
C LEU A 257 -16.66 -1.71 8.79
N SER A 258 -15.49 -1.14 9.05
CA SER A 258 -14.60 -1.61 10.14
C SER A 258 -15.26 -1.46 11.51
N LEU A 259 -15.98 -0.36 11.73
CA LEU A 259 -16.76 -0.12 12.95
C LEU A 259 -17.93 -1.11 13.07
N ALA A 260 -18.70 -1.36 12.00
CA ALA A 260 -19.81 -2.30 11.98
C ALA A 260 -19.37 -3.72 12.33
N VAL A 261 -18.24 -4.14 11.75
CA VAL A 261 -17.58 -5.40 12.07
C VAL A 261 -17.23 -5.46 13.56
N LYS A 262 -16.51 -4.49 14.09
CA LYS A 262 -16.14 -4.49 15.52
C LYS A 262 -17.35 -4.42 16.45
N LEU A 263 -18.41 -3.68 16.08
CA LEU A 263 -19.64 -3.60 16.87
C LEU A 263 -20.44 -4.89 16.85
N SER A 264 -20.47 -5.62 15.72
CA SER A 264 -21.09 -6.95 15.69
C SER A 264 -20.41 -7.92 16.67
N VAL A 265 -19.12 -7.67 16.96
CA VAL A 265 -18.32 -8.45 17.91
C VAL A 265 -18.54 -8.01 19.35
N THR A 266 -18.45 -6.71 19.63
CA THR A 266 -18.49 -6.18 20.99
C THR A 266 -19.90 -5.95 21.52
N GLN A 267 -20.90 -5.78 20.65
CA GLN A 267 -22.28 -5.42 20.98
C GLN A 267 -23.26 -6.20 20.08
N PRO A 268 -23.62 -7.44 20.41
CA PRO A 268 -24.48 -8.30 19.59
C PRO A 268 -25.84 -7.68 19.23
N ASP A 269 -26.41 -6.84 20.10
CA ASP A 269 -27.69 -6.15 19.85
C ASP A 269 -27.64 -5.22 18.61
N THR A 270 -26.45 -4.82 18.17
CA THR A 270 -26.24 -3.95 17.01
C THR A 270 -26.23 -4.69 15.67
N LEU A 271 -26.32 -6.03 15.68
CA LEU A 271 -26.30 -6.88 14.49
C LEU A 271 -27.24 -6.43 13.36
N PRO A 272 -28.49 -5.98 13.61
CA PRO A 272 -29.37 -5.48 12.55
C PRO A 272 -28.79 -4.28 11.80
N VAL A 273 -28.23 -3.31 12.53
CA VAL A 273 -27.62 -2.11 11.94
C VAL A 273 -26.34 -2.47 11.21
N CYS A 274 -25.52 -3.35 11.78
CA CYS A 274 -24.30 -3.83 11.11
C CYS A 274 -24.62 -4.55 9.80
N ARG A 275 -25.66 -5.39 9.78
CA ARG A 275 -26.14 -6.05 8.55
C ARG A 275 -26.65 -5.06 7.51
N TYR A 276 -27.33 -4.00 7.95
CA TYR A 276 -27.78 -2.93 7.07
C TYR A 276 -26.60 -2.19 6.43
N VAL A 277 -25.60 -1.77 7.20
CA VAL A 277 -24.40 -1.09 6.65
C VAL A 277 -23.66 -1.99 5.65
N VAL A 278 -23.52 -3.28 5.97
CA VAL A 278 -22.92 -4.27 5.07
C VAL A 278 -23.73 -4.47 3.79
N SER A 279 -25.07 -4.41 3.86
CA SER A 279 -25.90 -4.55 2.66
C SER A 279 -25.84 -3.32 1.75
N LEU A 280 -25.70 -2.12 2.32
CA LEU A 280 -25.51 -0.88 1.56
C LEU A 280 -24.22 -0.90 0.75
N ALA A 281 -23.12 -1.37 1.35
CA ALA A 281 -21.81 -1.46 0.71
C ALA A 281 -21.76 -2.38 -0.53
N ARG A 282 -22.82 -3.14 -0.82
CA ARG A 282 -22.96 -3.91 -2.06
C ARG A 282 -22.98 -3.01 -3.30
N TYR A 283 -23.54 -1.81 -3.17
CA TYR A 283 -23.76 -0.91 -4.31
C TYR A 283 -22.62 0.10 -4.51
N ASP A 284 -21.59 0.05 -3.67
CA ASP A 284 -20.46 0.97 -3.72
C ASP A 284 -19.37 0.53 -4.71
N ASP A 285 -18.33 1.36 -4.80
CA ASP A 285 -17.16 1.13 -5.61
C ASP A 285 -16.38 -0.13 -5.19
N GLU A 286 -15.57 -0.60 -6.13
CA GLU A 286 -14.76 -1.81 -6.02
C GLU A 286 -13.93 -1.88 -4.73
N LEU A 287 -13.28 -0.79 -4.33
CA LEU A 287 -12.44 -0.76 -3.13
C LEU A 287 -13.21 -1.06 -1.85
N VAL A 288 -14.43 -0.52 -1.73
CA VAL A 288 -15.32 -0.74 -0.57
C VAL A 288 -15.74 -2.20 -0.49
N LYS A 289 -16.07 -2.81 -1.62
CA LYS A 289 -16.41 -4.24 -1.73
C LYS A 289 -15.24 -5.15 -1.36
N LEU A 290 -14.04 -4.85 -1.86
CA LEU A 290 -12.83 -5.60 -1.55
C LEU A 290 -12.49 -5.55 -0.05
N GLN A 291 -12.65 -4.38 0.57
CA GLN A 291 -12.46 -4.23 2.01
C GLN A 291 -13.51 -5.01 2.81
N LEU A 292 -14.77 -4.97 2.39
CA LEU A 292 -15.85 -5.72 3.02
C LEU A 292 -15.55 -7.23 3.01
N LEU A 293 -15.04 -7.77 1.89
CA LEU A 293 -14.63 -9.16 1.80
C LEU A 293 -13.48 -9.49 2.75
N SER A 294 -12.47 -8.63 2.86
CA SER A 294 -11.37 -8.81 3.81
C SER A 294 -11.84 -8.80 5.26
N LEU A 295 -12.78 -7.90 5.60
CA LEU A 295 -13.35 -7.80 6.94
C LEU A 295 -14.20 -9.04 7.29
N ALA A 296 -14.93 -9.61 6.33
CA ALA A 296 -15.70 -10.84 6.54
C ALA A 296 -14.82 -12.02 6.97
N VAL A 297 -13.62 -12.16 6.37
CA VAL A 297 -12.66 -13.20 6.78
C VAL A 297 -12.12 -12.95 8.19
N LYS A 298 -11.79 -11.70 8.52
CA LYS A 298 -11.36 -11.34 9.88
C LYS A 298 -12.43 -11.69 10.91
N LEU A 299 -13.68 -11.31 10.63
CA LEU A 299 -14.83 -11.63 11.48
C LEU A 299 -14.98 -13.13 11.70
N SER A 300 -14.92 -13.94 10.64
CA SER A 300 -15.11 -15.39 10.76
C SER A 300 -14.05 -16.07 11.62
N VAL A 301 -12.82 -15.51 11.66
CA VAL A 301 -11.74 -16.02 12.52
C VAL A 301 -11.93 -15.57 13.96
N THR A 302 -12.26 -14.29 14.17
CA THR A 302 -12.40 -13.74 15.51
C THR A 302 -13.66 -14.21 16.23
N GLN A 303 -14.73 -14.52 15.49
CA GLN A 303 -16.01 -14.94 16.03
C GLN A 303 -16.73 -15.94 15.12
N PRO A 304 -16.76 -17.23 15.49
CA PRO A 304 -17.40 -18.26 14.66
C PRO A 304 -18.92 -18.06 14.53
N ASP A 305 -19.59 -17.41 15.49
CA ASP A 305 -21.04 -17.16 15.44
C ASP A 305 -21.44 -16.22 14.28
N THR A 306 -20.49 -15.44 13.77
CA THR A 306 -20.72 -14.52 12.64
C THR A 306 -20.55 -15.20 11.27
N LEU A 307 -20.15 -16.48 11.23
CA LEU A 307 -19.97 -17.25 9.99
C LEU A 307 -21.13 -17.12 9.00
N PRO A 308 -22.43 -17.15 9.40
CA PRO A 308 -23.53 -16.98 8.45
C PRO A 308 -23.50 -15.64 7.72
N VAL A 309 -23.12 -14.56 8.41
CA VAL A 309 -23.01 -13.21 7.82
C VAL A 309 -21.81 -13.14 6.88
N CYS A 310 -20.67 -13.71 7.27
CA CYS A 310 -19.48 -13.74 6.44
C CYS A 310 -19.68 -14.56 5.16
N ARG A 311 -20.38 -15.70 5.27
CA ARG A 311 -20.81 -16.50 4.11
C ARG A 311 -21.73 -15.71 3.20
N TYR A 312 -22.68 -14.98 3.77
CA TYR A 312 -23.57 -14.12 2.99
C TYR A 312 -22.79 -13.06 2.20
N VAL A 313 -21.88 -12.32 2.85
CA VAL A 313 -21.05 -11.29 2.19
C VAL A 313 -20.28 -11.87 1.00
N VAL A 314 -19.64 -13.02 1.16
CA VAL A 314 -18.91 -13.68 0.07
C VAL A 314 -19.85 -14.19 -1.03
N SER A 315 -21.03 -14.69 -0.67
CA SER A 315 -22.05 -15.09 -1.66
C SER A 315 -22.57 -13.90 -2.47
N LEU A 316 -22.63 -12.68 -1.90
CA LEU A 316 -23.03 -11.48 -2.64
C LEU A 316 -22.01 -11.08 -3.70
N ALA A 317 -20.72 -11.21 -3.39
CA ALA A 317 -19.63 -10.87 -4.31
C ALA A 317 -19.42 -11.92 -5.43
N ARG A 318 -20.11 -13.06 -5.35
CA ARG A 318 -19.91 -14.20 -6.26
C ARG A 318 -20.12 -13.87 -7.74
N TYR A 319 -21.06 -12.97 -8.03
CA TYR A 319 -21.41 -12.55 -9.40
C TYR A 319 -21.35 -11.03 -9.54
N ASP A 320 -20.40 -10.38 -8.84
CA ASP A 320 -20.15 -8.96 -9.01
C ASP A 320 -19.68 -8.65 -10.44
N VAL A 321 -19.92 -7.42 -10.89
CA VAL A 321 -19.48 -6.95 -12.21
C VAL A 321 -17.95 -6.95 -12.29
N SER A 322 -17.27 -6.50 -11.23
CA SER A 322 -15.81 -6.55 -11.15
C SER A 322 -15.32 -8.00 -11.09
N TYR A 323 -14.35 -8.33 -11.93
CA TYR A 323 -13.66 -9.62 -11.88
C TYR A 323 -12.78 -9.74 -10.62
N ASP A 324 -12.17 -8.65 -10.14
CA ASP A 324 -11.32 -8.68 -8.94
C ASP A 324 -12.14 -8.99 -7.69
N VAL A 325 -13.32 -8.37 -7.56
CA VAL A 325 -14.26 -8.66 -6.45
C VAL A 325 -14.68 -10.13 -6.47
N ARG A 326 -15.01 -10.68 -7.65
CA ARG A 326 -15.38 -12.10 -7.82
C ARG A 326 -14.22 -13.04 -7.46
N ASP A 327 -13.06 -12.81 -8.04
CA ASP A 327 -11.87 -13.65 -7.87
C ASP A 327 -11.42 -13.64 -6.41
N ARG A 328 -11.38 -12.45 -5.79
CA ARG A 328 -11.06 -12.30 -4.38
C ARG A 328 -12.11 -12.94 -3.49
N ALA A 329 -13.40 -12.85 -3.80
CA ALA A 329 -14.43 -13.57 -3.07
C ALA A 329 -14.26 -15.10 -3.16
N ARG A 330 -13.93 -15.65 -4.34
CA ARG A 330 -13.64 -17.09 -4.52
C ARG A 330 -12.44 -17.54 -3.68
N MET A 331 -11.37 -16.74 -3.67
CA MET A 331 -10.20 -16.99 -2.83
C MET A 331 -10.55 -16.92 -1.34
N LEU A 332 -11.19 -15.82 -0.92
CA LEU A 332 -11.49 -15.56 0.49
C LEU A 332 -12.50 -16.53 1.08
N ARG A 333 -13.42 -17.07 0.27
CA ARG A 333 -14.32 -18.15 0.67
C ARG A 333 -13.60 -19.35 1.27
N ARG A 334 -12.38 -19.65 0.81
CA ARG A 334 -11.58 -20.78 1.30
C ARG A 334 -11.12 -20.61 2.74
N PHE A 335 -11.07 -19.38 3.23
CA PHE A 335 -10.76 -19.09 4.63
C PHE A 335 -12.00 -19.14 5.52
N ILE A 336 -13.21 -18.93 4.98
CA ILE A 336 -14.48 -18.96 5.73
C ILE A 336 -15.09 -20.38 5.74
N GLU A 337 -14.94 -21.11 4.64
CA GLU A 337 -15.44 -22.46 4.41
C GLU A 337 -14.27 -23.40 4.08
N PRO A 338 -13.50 -23.84 5.08
CA PRO A 338 -12.36 -24.73 4.86
C PRO A 338 -12.81 -26.08 4.31
N GLN A 339 -12.11 -26.58 3.30
CA GLN A 339 -12.32 -27.92 2.78
C GLN A 339 -11.55 -28.95 3.62
N PRO A 340 -12.13 -30.14 3.90
CA PRO A 340 -11.43 -31.20 4.59
C PRO A 340 -10.13 -31.56 3.85
N GLY A 341 -9.02 -31.63 4.57
CA GLY A 341 -7.69 -31.96 4.03
C GLY A 341 -6.80 -30.78 3.61
N LYS A 342 -7.30 -29.53 3.61
CA LYS A 342 -6.49 -28.35 3.26
C LYS A 342 -6.01 -27.58 4.50
N GLN A 343 -4.71 -27.24 4.53
CA GLN A 343 -4.06 -26.62 5.69
C GLN A 343 -4.13 -25.08 5.70
N LEU A 344 -4.59 -24.43 4.62
CA LEU A 344 -4.57 -22.97 4.48
C LEU A 344 -5.33 -22.25 5.61
N HIS A 345 -6.40 -22.87 6.12
CA HIS A 345 -7.17 -22.32 7.25
C HIS A 345 -6.35 -22.21 8.55
N LYS A 346 -5.26 -22.96 8.70
CA LYS A 346 -4.40 -22.86 9.89
C LYS A 346 -3.69 -21.51 9.99
N TYR A 347 -3.46 -20.85 8.86
CA TYR A 347 -2.71 -19.60 8.79
C TYR A 347 -3.60 -18.36 8.64
N VAL A 348 -4.94 -18.48 8.76
CA VAL A 348 -5.83 -17.34 8.52
C VAL A 348 -5.56 -16.20 9.51
N ALA A 349 -5.29 -16.53 10.77
CA ALA A 349 -4.96 -15.53 11.79
C ALA A 349 -3.67 -14.78 11.42
N ASP A 350 -2.61 -15.49 11.04
CA ASP A 350 -1.33 -14.87 10.67
C ASP A 350 -1.45 -13.99 9.42
N ILE A 351 -2.29 -14.39 8.46
CA ILE A 351 -2.48 -13.67 7.19
C ILE A 351 -3.37 -12.43 7.38
N PHE A 352 -4.48 -12.54 8.11
CA PHE A 352 -5.51 -11.49 8.17
C PHE A 352 -5.51 -10.67 9.46
N LEU A 353 -4.86 -11.16 10.52
CA LEU A 353 -4.71 -10.49 11.80
C LEU A 353 -3.23 -10.18 12.17
N PRO A 354 -2.33 -9.83 11.22
CA PRO A 354 -0.99 -9.42 11.61
C PRO A 354 -1.06 -8.12 12.39
N GLU A 355 -0.19 -7.96 13.39
CA GLU A 355 0.02 -6.67 14.04
C GLU A 355 0.44 -5.65 12.99
N LYS A 356 -0.38 -4.61 12.79
CA LYS A 356 -0.03 -3.54 11.88
C LYS A 356 1.15 -2.77 12.47
N PRO A 357 2.22 -2.50 11.69
CA PRO A 357 3.31 -1.69 12.17
C PRO A 357 2.76 -0.32 12.60
N LYS A 358 3.26 0.17 13.74
CA LYS A 358 2.84 1.47 14.26
C LYS A 358 3.12 2.54 13.21
N PRO A 359 2.19 3.47 12.96
CA PRO A 359 2.39 4.53 11.98
C PRO A 359 3.60 5.39 12.38
N ASP A 360 4.61 5.44 11.52
CA ASP A 360 5.80 6.28 11.73
C ASP A 360 5.49 7.73 11.33
N ILE A 361 5.64 8.66 12.27
CA ILE A 361 5.37 10.08 12.00
C ILE A 361 6.66 10.75 11.53
N GLN A 362 6.84 10.75 10.22
CA GLN A 362 8.03 11.31 9.60
C GLN A 362 7.86 12.79 9.24
N SER A 363 8.99 13.49 9.20
CA SER A 363 9.05 14.88 8.73
C SER A 363 8.64 14.99 7.26
N SER A 364 7.97 16.07 6.88
CA SER A 364 7.75 16.43 5.46
C SER A 364 9.06 16.70 4.71
N PHE A 365 10.18 16.82 5.43
CA PHE A 365 11.52 17.03 4.87
C PHE A 365 12.37 15.75 4.84
N LYS A 366 11.84 14.57 5.21
CA LYS A 366 12.61 13.31 5.31
C LYS A 366 13.41 13.00 4.05
N ASP A 367 12.79 13.12 2.89
CA ASP A 367 13.41 12.71 1.61
C ASP A 367 14.47 13.69 1.12
N ARG A 368 14.53 14.90 1.69
CA ARG A 368 15.61 15.86 1.41
C ARG A 368 16.96 15.40 1.93
N GLY A 369 16.95 14.39 2.80
CA GLY A 369 18.12 13.67 3.27
C GLY A 369 18.96 13.04 2.14
N THR A 370 18.39 12.84 0.97
CA THR A 370 19.07 12.22 -0.18
C THR A 370 19.85 13.22 -1.06
N PHE A 371 19.55 14.51 -0.94
CA PHE A 371 20.16 15.55 -1.78
C PHE A 371 21.45 16.12 -1.17
N THR A 372 22.39 16.51 -2.03
CA THR A 372 23.64 17.16 -1.62
C THR A 372 23.36 18.53 -0.99
N VAL A 373 24.10 18.84 0.09
CA VAL A 373 23.89 20.08 0.85
C VAL A 373 24.31 21.26 -0.02
N GLY A 374 23.46 22.29 -0.11
CA GLY A 374 23.67 23.46 -0.95
C GLY A 374 23.23 23.28 -2.41
N SER A 375 22.76 22.09 -2.81
CA SER A 375 22.22 21.89 -4.16
C SER A 375 20.82 22.49 -4.33
N LEU A 376 20.50 22.89 -5.57
CA LEU A 376 19.14 23.30 -5.93
C LEU A 376 18.14 22.19 -5.59
N SER A 377 18.49 20.92 -5.86
CA SER A 377 17.64 19.76 -5.56
C SER A 377 17.30 19.63 -4.07
N GLN A 378 18.25 19.95 -3.18
CA GLN A 378 17.98 19.99 -1.74
C GLN A 378 17.02 21.13 -1.37
N TYR A 379 17.18 22.30 -2.00
CA TYR A 379 16.34 23.48 -1.74
C TYR A 379 14.88 23.24 -2.17
N ILE A 380 14.69 22.75 -3.39
CA ILE A 380 13.35 22.47 -3.96
C ILE A 380 12.77 21.13 -3.47
N GLY A 381 13.59 20.26 -2.87
CA GLY A 381 13.17 18.96 -2.35
C GLY A 381 12.84 17.92 -3.44
N THR A 382 13.29 18.13 -4.67
CA THR A 382 13.12 17.24 -5.83
C THR A 382 14.38 17.28 -6.70
N ALA A 383 14.63 16.26 -7.53
CA ALA A 383 15.79 16.25 -8.40
C ALA A 383 15.65 17.32 -9.50
N ALA A 384 16.47 18.36 -9.45
CA ALA A 384 16.55 19.35 -10.52
C ALA A 384 17.22 18.77 -11.78
N GLY A 385 16.94 19.33 -12.95
CA GLY A 385 17.61 18.95 -14.20
C GLY A 385 19.13 19.03 -14.07
N GLY A 386 19.84 17.97 -14.45
CA GLY A 386 21.30 17.88 -14.31
C GLY A 386 21.81 17.51 -12.91
N TYR A 387 20.92 17.28 -11.93
CA TYR A 387 21.33 16.82 -10.61
C TYR A 387 22.00 15.44 -10.68
N ARG A 388 23.26 15.38 -10.25
CA ARG A 388 24.01 14.14 -10.08
C ARG A 388 24.14 13.86 -8.59
N PRO A 389 23.55 12.77 -8.05
CA PRO A 389 23.75 12.40 -6.66
C PRO A 389 25.22 12.08 -6.41
N LEU A 390 25.67 12.22 -5.17
CA LEU A 390 26.98 11.70 -4.77
C LEU A 390 27.01 10.19 -5.06
N PRO A 391 28.08 9.66 -5.65
CA PRO A 391 28.27 8.22 -5.78
C PRO A 391 28.06 7.57 -4.41
N ALA A 392 27.38 6.43 -4.38
CA ALA A 392 27.27 5.67 -3.15
C ALA A 392 28.68 5.41 -2.60
N GLY A 393 28.90 5.71 -1.32
CA GLY A 393 30.20 5.44 -0.69
C GLY A 393 30.57 3.97 -0.90
N PRO A 394 31.87 3.66 -1.10
CA PRO A 394 32.29 2.28 -1.38
C PRO A 394 31.81 1.36 -0.25
N ARG A 395 31.07 0.29 -0.63
CA ARG A 395 30.45 -0.67 0.30
C ARG A 395 31.47 -1.56 1.02
N SER A 396 32.70 -1.59 0.54
CA SER A 396 33.86 -2.18 1.21
C SER A 396 34.91 -1.10 1.42
N THR A 397 35.67 -1.21 2.51
CA THR A 397 36.93 -0.46 2.63
C THR A 397 37.80 -0.85 1.43
N LEU A 398 38.12 0.12 0.56
CA LEU A 398 39.08 -0.07 -0.52
C LEU A 398 40.33 -0.76 0.07
N ALA A 399 40.68 -1.90 -0.51
CA ALA A 399 41.83 -2.68 -0.07
C ALA A 399 43.10 -1.81 -0.10
N ALA A 400 44.00 -2.01 0.87
CA ALA A 400 45.13 -1.12 1.15
C ALA A 400 46.02 -0.82 -0.08
N HIS A 401 46.06 -1.72 -1.07
CA HIS A 401 46.84 -1.59 -2.29
C HIS A 401 46.26 -0.61 -3.35
N LEU A 402 45.01 -0.16 -3.19
CA LEU A 402 44.39 0.86 -4.06
C LEU A 402 44.61 2.30 -3.53
N ARG A 403 45.38 2.47 -2.45
CA ARG A 403 45.75 3.78 -1.89
C ARG A 403 47.06 4.35 -2.47
N ASP A 404 47.79 3.55 -3.22
CA ASP A 404 49.00 4.00 -3.89
C ASP A 404 48.62 4.64 -5.24
N THR A 405 48.87 5.94 -5.33
CA THR A 405 48.54 6.82 -6.46
C THR A 405 49.23 6.39 -7.75
N ALA A 406 48.48 6.28 -8.85
CA ALA A 406 49.04 6.45 -10.19
C ALA A 406 49.08 7.95 -10.55
N PRO A 407 50.14 8.46 -11.20
CA PRO A 407 50.28 9.88 -11.50
C PRO A 407 49.26 10.35 -12.53
N ALA A 408 48.83 11.61 -12.37
CA ALA A 408 47.81 12.28 -13.16
C ALA A 408 48.10 12.22 -14.68
N GLN A 409 47.18 11.65 -15.45
CA GLN A 409 47.12 11.85 -16.89
C GLN A 409 46.32 13.13 -17.17
N HIS A 410 46.98 14.06 -17.86
CA HIS A 410 46.41 15.28 -18.43
C HIS A 410 45.14 14.96 -19.23
N ILE A 411 43.98 15.45 -18.78
CA ILE A 411 42.79 15.53 -19.63
C ILE A 411 42.74 16.96 -20.18
N MET A 412 42.98 17.09 -21.48
CA MET A 412 42.78 18.32 -22.23
C MET A 412 41.28 18.62 -22.27
N ALA A 413 40.92 19.88 -22.06
CA ALA A 413 39.57 20.39 -22.22
C ALA A 413 39.20 20.38 -23.72
N GLU A 414 38.05 19.80 -24.06
CA GLU A 414 37.39 20.06 -25.34
C GLU A 414 36.11 20.84 -25.09
N ASP A 415 36.09 22.03 -25.69
CA ASP A 415 34.99 22.97 -25.75
C ASP A 415 33.78 22.36 -26.45
N THR A 416 32.59 22.65 -25.91
CA THR A 416 31.32 22.37 -26.56
C THR A 416 30.95 23.55 -27.45
N HIS A 417 31.00 23.36 -28.77
CA HIS A 417 30.32 24.22 -29.73
C HIS A 417 29.21 23.45 -30.44
N ASP A 418 27.99 23.94 -30.25
CA ASP A 418 26.79 23.61 -31.00
C ASP A 418 26.97 23.85 -32.51
N ALA A 419 26.54 22.88 -33.32
CA ALA A 419 26.10 23.13 -34.69
C ALA A 419 25.07 22.09 -35.14
N GLN A 420 23.82 22.53 -35.24
CA GLN A 420 22.73 21.85 -35.94
C GLN A 420 23.05 21.65 -37.43
N LYS A 421 22.74 20.47 -37.99
CA LYS A 421 21.96 20.35 -39.25
C LYS A 421 21.58 18.91 -39.64
N ASN A 422 20.26 18.73 -39.77
CA ASN A 422 19.50 18.03 -40.82
C ASN A 422 19.83 16.59 -41.28
N LYS A 423 18.90 15.70 -40.88
CA LYS A 423 17.91 14.93 -41.68
C LYS A 423 18.34 14.02 -42.85
N SER A 424 17.69 12.84 -42.82
CA SER A 424 17.16 12.02 -43.94
C SER A 424 18.24 11.19 -44.67
N PHE A 425 18.01 10.02 -45.27
CA PHE A 425 16.85 9.17 -45.55
C PHE A 425 17.39 7.97 -46.38
N TYR A 426 16.85 6.76 -46.14
CA TYR A 426 16.91 5.52 -46.94
C TYR A 426 18.27 4.94 -47.40
N SER A 427 18.54 3.68 -47.05
CA SER A 427 18.47 2.52 -47.98
C SER A 427 19.24 1.30 -47.43
N GLU A 428 18.51 0.21 -47.16
CA GLU A 428 18.99 -1.18 -47.40
C GLU A 428 19.29 -1.37 -48.91
N PRO A 429 19.97 -2.43 -49.44
CA PRO A 429 19.85 -3.83 -49.00
C PRO A 429 21.02 -4.83 -49.27
N GLU A 430 20.79 -6.06 -48.81
CA GLU A 430 21.07 -7.37 -49.44
C GLU A 430 22.50 -7.96 -49.66
N SER A 431 22.72 -9.05 -48.92
CA SER A 431 22.94 -10.44 -49.39
C SER A 431 24.35 -11.03 -49.62
N SER A 432 24.42 -12.31 -49.21
CA SER A 432 25.30 -13.41 -49.66
C SER A 432 26.76 -13.34 -49.19
N GLY A 433 27.42 -14.39 -48.70
CA GLY A 433 27.11 -15.82 -48.57
C GLY A 433 28.43 -16.59 -48.35
N SER A 434 28.33 -17.80 -47.81
CA SER A 434 29.30 -18.92 -47.80
C SER A 434 30.55 -18.84 -46.90
N GLY A 435 30.68 -19.86 -46.03
CA GLY A 435 31.56 -20.99 -46.37
C GLY A 435 32.97 -21.04 -45.78
N SER A 436 33.07 -21.64 -44.59
CA SER A 436 34.07 -22.65 -44.17
C SER A 436 35.53 -22.28 -43.83
N ALA A 437 35.90 -22.83 -42.67
CA ALA A 437 37.15 -23.52 -42.31
C ALA A 437 38.32 -22.72 -41.70
N SER A 438 38.52 -22.99 -40.40
CA SER A 438 39.71 -23.61 -39.78
C SER A 438 40.33 -22.82 -38.62
N SER A 439 40.12 -23.41 -37.43
CA SER A 439 41.06 -23.61 -36.31
C SER A 439 41.79 -22.41 -35.71
N SER A 440 41.39 -22.07 -34.47
CA SER A 440 42.33 -21.98 -33.36
C SER A 440 41.56 -22.12 -32.04
N SER A 441 42.00 -23.09 -31.25
CA SER A 441 41.64 -23.31 -29.86
C SER A 441 42.24 -22.22 -28.99
N GLU A 442 41.45 -21.50 -28.20
CA GLU A 442 41.91 -20.85 -26.98
C GLU A 442 40.82 -20.90 -25.89
N ASP A 443 41.29 -21.24 -24.70
CA ASP A 443 40.58 -21.31 -23.43
C ASP A 443 39.84 -20.00 -23.11
N SER A 444 38.66 -20.13 -22.52
CA SER A 444 38.10 -19.12 -21.64
C SER A 444 37.50 -19.79 -20.43
N SER A 445 38.29 -19.79 -19.37
CA SER A 445 37.85 -19.94 -17.99
C SER A 445 37.01 -18.71 -17.59
N SER A 446 35.69 -18.85 -17.66
CA SER A 446 34.79 -18.04 -16.83
C SER A 446 34.31 -18.90 -15.67
N GLU A 447 34.82 -18.55 -14.49
CA GLU A 447 34.42 -19.12 -13.21
C GLU A 447 32.90 -19.05 -13.05
N ALA A 448 32.27 -20.22 -13.03
CA ALA A 448 30.90 -20.39 -12.61
C ALA A 448 30.81 -20.15 -11.10
N SER A 449 30.18 -19.05 -10.70
CA SER A 449 29.59 -18.96 -9.37
C SER A 449 28.37 -19.89 -9.34
N SER A 450 28.50 -20.98 -8.61
CA SER A 450 27.55 -22.10 -8.55
C SER A 450 26.29 -21.81 -7.71
N ASP A 451 25.64 -20.67 -7.91
CA ASP A 451 24.35 -20.33 -7.26
C ASP A 451 23.17 -20.16 -8.25
N ASP A 452 23.41 -20.17 -9.58
CA ASP A 452 22.38 -19.98 -10.62
C ASP A 452 21.48 -21.22 -10.86
N ALA A 453 21.73 -22.35 -10.18
CA ALA A 453 21.12 -23.64 -10.52
C ALA A 453 19.62 -23.77 -10.19
N ASN A 454 19.02 -22.77 -9.52
CA ASN A 454 17.64 -22.85 -9.02
C ASN A 454 16.73 -21.68 -9.46
N GLU A 455 17.20 -20.76 -10.29
CA GLU A 455 16.35 -19.65 -10.77
C GLU A 455 15.47 -20.08 -11.95
N VAL A 456 14.17 -19.77 -11.90
CA VAL A 456 13.24 -20.08 -13.00
C VAL A 456 13.11 -18.87 -13.90
N THR A 457 13.44 -19.01 -15.19
CA THR A 457 13.39 -17.92 -16.17
C THR A 457 12.30 -18.16 -17.22
N ASN A 458 11.98 -17.11 -17.97
CA ASN A 458 11.10 -17.15 -19.15
C ASN A 458 9.69 -17.69 -18.89
N ILE A 459 9.09 -17.33 -17.76
CA ILE A 459 7.73 -17.77 -17.42
C ILE A 459 6.71 -16.97 -18.23
N ARG A 460 5.98 -17.63 -19.13
CA ARG A 460 4.97 -17.01 -19.99
C ARG A 460 3.91 -18.00 -20.46
N LEU A 461 2.83 -17.49 -21.07
CA LEU A 461 1.86 -18.34 -21.76
C LEU A 461 2.44 -18.93 -23.04
N HIS A 462 2.03 -20.17 -23.32
CA HIS A 462 2.36 -20.93 -24.52
C HIS A 462 1.17 -21.81 -24.94
N LYS A 463 1.23 -22.38 -26.15
CA LYS A 463 0.24 -23.29 -26.79
C LYS A 463 -1.20 -23.12 -26.27
N LYS A 464 -1.87 -22.05 -26.72
CA LYS A 464 -3.27 -21.77 -26.36
C LYS A 464 -4.22 -22.50 -27.32
N THR A 465 -5.16 -23.25 -26.77
CA THR A 465 -6.24 -23.88 -27.55
C THR A 465 -7.49 -23.02 -27.45
N LEU A 466 -7.67 -22.10 -28.41
CA LEU A 466 -8.85 -21.26 -28.52
C LEU A 466 -9.71 -21.74 -29.69
N THR A 467 -11.00 -21.98 -29.44
CA THR A 467 -11.99 -22.23 -30.51
C THR A 467 -13.09 -21.18 -30.42
N GLY A 468 -13.60 -20.76 -31.59
CA GLY A 468 -14.64 -19.74 -31.68
C GLY A 468 -14.16 -18.34 -31.28
N SER A 469 -15.03 -17.58 -30.63
CA SER A 469 -14.82 -16.19 -30.16
C SER A 469 -14.12 -16.07 -28.81
N ARG A 470 -13.61 -17.18 -28.24
CA ARG A 470 -12.91 -17.19 -26.96
C ARG A 470 -11.58 -16.45 -27.04
N ASN A 471 -11.21 -15.75 -25.96
CA ASN A 471 -9.97 -14.99 -25.91
C ASN A 471 -9.23 -15.13 -24.58
N ILE A 472 -7.91 -14.99 -24.61
CA ILE A 472 -7.05 -14.90 -23.43
C ILE A 472 -6.19 -13.66 -23.55
N HIS A 473 -6.36 -12.73 -22.60
CA HIS A 473 -5.46 -11.61 -22.40
C HIS A 473 -4.27 -12.06 -21.55
N GLU A 474 -3.12 -12.18 -22.18
CA GLU A 474 -1.88 -12.64 -21.54
C GLU A 474 -1.40 -11.69 -20.44
N PHE A 475 -0.64 -12.25 -19.50
CA PHE A 475 0.17 -11.46 -18.59
C PHE A 475 1.55 -11.15 -19.18
N ALA A 476 2.20 -10.09 -18.69
CA ALA A 476 3.57 -9.76 -19.07
C ALA A 476 4.55 -10.86 -18.60
N PRO A 477 5.41 -11.42 -19.49
CA PRO A 477 6.35 -12.49 -19.13
C PRO A 477 7.17 -12.15 -17.88
N ILE A 478 7.36 -13.15 -17.00
CA ILE A 478 8.20 -13.00 -15.82
C ILE A 478 9.62 -13.44 -16.23
N PRO A 479 10.59 -12.52 -16.27
CA PRO A 479 11.92 -12.81 -16.79
C PRO A 479 12.70 -13.77 -15.89
N LEU A 480 12.56 -13.60 -14.58
CA LEU A 480 13.32 -14.32 -13.56
C LEU A 480 12.48 -14.47 -12.29
N LEU A 481 12.51 -15.65 -11.68
CA LEU A 481 11.95 -15.95 -10.37
C LEU A 481 13.00 -16.68 -9.53
N SER A 482 13.56 -15.98 -8.54
CA SER A 482 14.56 -16.54 -7.63
C SER A 482 13.96 -17.58 -6.68
N PRO A 483 14.77 -18.46 -6.07
CA PRO A 483 14.29 -19.49 -5.16
C PRO A 483 13.47 -18.91 -4.02
N SER A 484 12.34 -19.55 -3.70
CA SER A 484 11.38 -19.09 -2.67
C SER A 484 10.71 -17.74 -2.94
N ALA A 485 10.96 -17.09 -4.08
CA ALA A 485 10.23 -15.90 -4.50
C ALA A 485 8.86 -16.27 -5.08
N THR A 486 7.90 -15.35 -4.99
CA THR A 486 6.56 -15.50 -5.58
C THR A 486 6.26 -14.28 -6.43
N ALA A 487 5.78 -14.49 -7.65
CA ALA A 487 5.27 -13.44 -8.53
C ALA A 487 3.77 -13.64 -8.75
N THR A 488 3.02 -12.54 -8.74
CA THR A 488 1.57 -12.54 -9.03
C THR A 488 1.34 -11.80 -10.33
N VAL A 489 0.58 -12.41 -11.23
CA VAL A 489 0.24 -11.87 -12.54
C VAL A 489 -1.25 -12.04 -12.81
N THR A 490 -1.83 -11.14 -13.61
CA THR A 490 -3.25 -11.16 -13.95
C THR A 490 -3.45 -11.71 -15.36
N LEU A 491 -4.25 -12.76 -15.48
CA LEU A 491 -4.66 -13.35 -16.76
C LEU A 491 -6.14 -13.06 -17.00
N GLY A 492 -6.48 -12.41 -18.11
CA GLY A 492 -7.87 -12.19 -18.50
C GLY A 492 -8.36 -13.35 -19.37
N VAL A 493 -9.51 -13.92 -19.07
CA VAL A 493 -10.11 -15.02 -19.85
C VAL A 493 -11.53 -14.65 -20.24
N ASP A 494 -11.80 -14.64 -21.55
CA ASP A 494 -13.14 -14.50 -22.10
C ASP A 494 -13.61 -15.83 -22.70
N PHE A 495 -14.64 -16.40 -22.06
CA PHE A 495 -15.24 -17.66 -22.47
C PHE A 495 -16.32 -17.49 -23.54
N ALA A 496 -16.73 -16.26 -23.89
CA ALA A 496 -17.70 -16.01 -24.96
C ALA A 496 -18.91 -16.97 -24.97
N ASP A 497 -19.54 -17.16 -23.81
CA ASP A 497 -20.72 -18.01 -23.58
C ASP A 497 -20.55 -19.52 -23.82
N THR A 498 -19.34 -20.03 -24.05
CA THR A 498 -19.10 -21.48 -24.10
C THR A 498 -18.79 -22.07 -22.73
N ILE A 499 -19.22 -23.32 -22.54
CA ILE A 499 -18.97 -24.12 -21.35
C ILE A 499 -17.67 -24.93 -21.45
N GLN A 500 -17.00 -24.88 -22.60
CA GLN A 500 -15.76 -25.63 -22.83
C GLN A 500 -14.59 -25.00 -22.08
N PRO A 501 -13.74 -25.81 -21.41
CA PRO A 501 -12.52 -25.30 -20.80
C PRO A 501 -11.61 -24.61 -21.80
N ILE A 502 -10.86 -23.62 -21.33
CA ILE A 502 -9.76 -23.01 -22.05
C ILE A 502 -8.47 -23.67 -21.57
N GLU A 503 -7.74 -24.24 -22.50
CA GLU A 503 -6.51 -24.98 -22.25
C GLU A 503 -5.32 -24.20 -22.83
N PHE A 504 -4.29 -24.04 -22.02
CA PHE A 504 -3.02 -23.41 -22.42
C PHE A 504 -1.87 -24.02 -21.63
N THR A 505 -0.64 -23.79 -22.07
CA THR A 505 0.54 -24.19 -21.30
C THR A 505 1.26 -22.96 -20.73
N ILE A 506 1.81 -23.09 -19.53
CA ILE A 506 2.79 -22.13 -19.00
C ILE A 506 4.16 -22.72 -19.28
N ILE A 507 4.99 -22.02 -20.04
CA ILE A 507 6.37 -22.42 -20.33
C ILE A 507 7.32 -21.66 -19.40
N SER A 508 8.41 -22.31 -19.02
CA SER A 508 9.52 -21.76 -18.25
C SER A 508 10.81 -22.50 -18.57
N SER A 509 11.95 -22.08 -18.00
CA SER A 509 13.23 -22.79 -18.13
C SER A 509 13.22 -24.23 -17.62
N ILE A 510 12.29 -24.57 -16.70
CA ILE A 510 12.16 -25.91 -16.11
C ILE A 510 11.19 -26.82 -16.87
N GLY A 511 10.46 -26.30 -17.85
CA GLY A 511 9.53 -27.07 -18.68
C GLY A 511 8.17 -26.40 -18.90
N GLU A 512 7.25 -27.18 -19.47
CA GLU A 512 5.88 -26.76 -19.76
C GLU A 512 4.88 -27.39 -18.77
N VAL A 513 3.99 -26.56 -18.22
CA VAL A 513 2.91 -27.00 -17.33
C VAL A 513 1.57 -26.74 -18.02
N PRO A 514 0.77 -27.78 -18.32
CA PRO A 514 -0.57 -27.59 -18.87
C PRO A 514 -1.53 -27.05 -17.81
N VAL A 515 -2.36 -26.09 -18.22
CA VAL A 515 -3.37 -25.45 -17.39
C VAL A 515 -4.71 -25.50 -18.14
N SER A 516 -5.75 -25.91 -17.43
CA SER A 516 -7.13 -25.94 -17.95
C SER A 516 -8.04 -25.16 -17.00
N ILE A 517 -8.75 -24.17 -17.54
CA ILE A 517 -9.69 -23.33 -16.79
C ILE A 517 -11.09 -23.51 -17.36
N THR A 518 -12.02 -23.98 -16.52
CA THR A 518 -13.42 -24.20 -16.88
C THR A 518 -14.29 -23.04 -16.40
N PRO A 519 -15.16 -22.47 -17.26
CA PRO A 519 -16.02 -21.38 -16.84
C PRO A 519 -17.10 -21.88 -15.87
N PRO A 520 -17.29 -21.20 -14.73
CA PRO A 520 -18.49 -21.40 -13.92
C PRO A 520 -19.70 -20.82 -14.65
N VAL A 521 -20.76 -21.63 -14.81
CA VAL A 521 -21.96 -21.28 -15.60
C VAL A 521 -22.58 -19.95 -15.19
N GLY A 522 -22.67 -19.68 -13.89
CA GLY A 522 -23.24 -18.43 -13.39
C GLY A 522 -22.46 -17.17 -13.78
N GLU A 523 -21.20 -17.26 -14.21
CA GLU A 523 -20.43 -16.11 -14.71
C GLU A 523 -20.62 -15.85 -16.21
N LEU A 524 -21.21 -16.81 -16.93
CA LEU A 524 -21.59 -16.65 -18.33
C LEU A 524 -22.90 -15.87 -18.50
N MET A 525 -23.60 -15.56 -17.41
CA MET A 525 -24.91 -14.93 -17.45
C MET A 525 -25.11 -13.89 -16.35
N ARG A 526 -26.03 -12.96 -16.61
CA ARG A 526 -26.50 -11.96 -15.66
C ARG A 526 -27.96 -12.17 -15.31
N ALA A 527 -28.32 -11.85 -14.08
CA ALA A 527 -29.69 -11.89 -13.61
C ALA A 527 -30.55 -10.85 -14.34
N VAL A 528 -31.79 -11.22 -14.71
CA VAL A 528 -32.75 -10.31 -15.37
C VAL A 528 -34.10 -10.40 -14.68
N THR A 529 -34.63 -9.25 -14.27
CA THR A 529 -35.99 -9.14 -13.71
C THR A 529 -37.01 -8.92 -14.82
N MET A 530 -38.19 -9.54 -14.68
CA MET A 530 -39.32 -9.38 -15.60
C MET A 530 -40.64 -9.73 -14.90
N SER A 531 -41.78 -9.41 -15.52
CA SER A 531 -43.10 -9.83 -15.02
C SER A 531 -43.34 -11.32 -15.24
N GLN A 532 -44.20 -11.94 -14.41
CA GLN A 532 -44.63 -13.33 -14.58
C GLN A 532 -45.27 -13.56 -15.96
N SER A 533 -46.11 -12.62 -16.43
CA SER A 533 -46.75 -12.70 -17.75
C SER A 533 -45.75 -12.72 -18.90
N ARG A 534 -44.68 -11.93 -18.81
CA ARG A 534 -43.60 -11.91 -19.80
C ARG A 534 -42.79 -13.20 -19.76
N TRP A 535 -42.49 -13.69 -18.56
CA TRP A 535 -41.80 -14.97 -18.38
C TRP A 535 -42.58 -16.11 -19.04
N ASP A 536 -43.89 -16.20 -18.79
CA ASP A 536 -44.75 -17.25 -19.36
C ASP A 536 -44.84 -17.15 -20.90
N ALA A 537 -44.83 -15.93 -21.46
CA ALA A 537 -44.82 -15.72 -22.91
C ALA A 537 -43.50 -16.15 -23.56
N GLU A 538 -42.35 -15.80 -22.98
CA GLU A 538 -41.04 -16.22 -23.48
C GLU A 538 -40.82 -17.73 -23.28
N HIS A 539 -41.28 -18.29 -22.15
CA HIS A 539 -41.23 -19.72 -21.91
C HIS A 539 -42.00 -20.51 -22.97
N LYS A 540 -43.16 -20.03 -23.43
CA LYS A 540 -43.90 -20.66 -24.55
C LYS A 540 -43.10 -20.71 -25.85
N LYS A 541 -42.26 -19.69 -26.13
CA LYS A 541 -41.42 -19.64 -27.33
C LYS A 541 -40.22 -20.59 -27.24
N LEU A 542 -39.70 -20.80 -26.03
CA LEU A 542 -38.50 -21.61 -25.76
C LEU A 542 -38.81 -23.05 -25.32
N ARG A 543 -40.02 -23.55 -25.58
CA ARG A 543 -40.41 -24.94 -25.34
C ARG A 543 -40.03 -25.85 -26.50
N GLY A 544 -39.92 -27.14 -26.22
CA GLY A 544 -39.60 -28.16 -27.23
C GLY A 544 -38.09 -28.39 -27.32
N MET A 545 -37.47 -28.09 -28.48
CA MET A 545 -36.06 -28.41 -28.72
C MET A 545 -35.06 -27.61 -27.86
N THR A 546 -35.49 -26.55 -27.17
CA THR A 546 -34.64 -25.68 -26.34
C THR A 546 -34.84 -25.88 -24.83
N GLU A 547 -35.45 -27.00 -24.44
CA GLU A 547 -35.79 -27.33 -23.06
C GLU A 547 -34.96 -28.52 -22.55
N CYS A 548 -34.50 -28.46 -21.31
CA CYS A 548 -33.79 -29.54 -20.64
C CYS A 548 -34.35 -29.73 -19.23
N ASP A 549 -34.81 -30.94 -18.94
CA ASP A 549 -35.39 -31.32 -17.66
C ASP A 549 -34.45 -32.20 -16.84
N LYS A 550 -34.41 -31.98 -15.53
CA LYS A 550 -33.72 -32.86 -14.58
C LYS A 550 -34.52 -33.06 -13.30
N LYS A 551 -34.59 -34.32 -12.86
CA LYS A 551 -35.15 -34.69 -11.55
C LYS A 551 -34.15 -34.35 -10.44
N ALA A 552 -34.63 -33.74 -9.36
CA ALA A 552 -33.86 -33.33 -8.19
C ALA A 552 -34.53 -33.82 -6.90
N VAL A 553 -33.76 -33.81 -5.81
CA VAL A 553 -34.27 -34.10 -4.46
C VAL A 553 -35.28 -33.02 -4.07
N LYS A 554 -36.36 -33.43 -3.38
CA LYS A 554 -37.35 -32.49 -2.87
C LYS A 554 -36.72 -31.57 -1.83
N VAL A 555 -36.87 -30.27 -2.03
CA VAL A 555 -36.53 -29.24 -1.05
C VAL A 555 -37.81 -28.48 -0.74
N GLU A 556 -38.24 -28.47 0.52
CA GLU A 556 -39.52 -27.86 0.89
C GLU A 556 -39.40 -26.35 1.16
N ASP A 557 -38.21 -25.88 1.53
CA ASP A 557 -37.97 -24.46 1.77
C ASP A 557 -37.67 -23.69 0.46
N GLU A 558 -38.64 -22.87 0.05
CA GLU A 558 -38.58 -21.99 -1.12
C GLU A 558 -37.40 -21.01 -1.05
N GLN A 559 -37.05 -20.52 0.15
CA GLN A 559 -35.92 -19.60 0.32
C GLN A 559 -34.60 -20.33 0.08
N THR A 560 -34.49 -21.57 0.55
CA THR A 560 -33.35 -22.45 0.27
C THR A 560 -33.23 -22.76 -1.22
N ILE A 561 -34.34 -23.00 -1.93
CA ILE A 561 -34.32 -23.19 -3.39
C ILE A 561 -33.78 -21.93 -4.07
N CYS A 562 -34.38 -20.76 -3.79
CA CYS A 562 -33.96 -19.50 -4.41
C CYS A 562 -32.48 -19.21 -4.15
N LYS A 563 -32.00 -19.45 -2.93
CA LYS A 563 -30.60 -19.30 -2.55
C LYS A 563 -29.69 -20.25 -3.33
N ARG A 564 -30.03 -21.55 -3.42
CA ARG A 564 -29.22 -22.56 -4.13
C ARG A 564 -29.19 -22.32 -5.63
N VAL A 565 -30.31 -21.90 -6.20
CA VAL A 565 -30.40 -21.49 -7.61
C VAL A 565 -29.47 -20.31 -7.85
N PHE A 566 -29.58 -19.23 -7.06
CA PHE A 566 -28.70 -18.07 -7.17
C PHE A 566 -27.23 -18.46 -7.01
N GLU A 567 -26.87 -19.25 -5.99
CA GLU A 567 -25.49 -19.70 -5.76
C GLU A 567 -24.95 -20.63 -6.87
N THR A 568 -25.81 -21.20 -7.71
CA THR A 568 -25.38 -22.07 -8.82
C THR A 568 -25.33 -21.30 -10.13
N ALA A 569 -26.36 -20.49 -10.38
CA ALA A 569 -26.57 -19.71 -11.57
C ALA A 569 -27.02 -18.29 -11.20
N ASN A 570 -26.40 -17.28 -11.82
CA ASN A 570 -26.71 -15.87 -11.61
C ASN A 570 -28.02 -15.47 -12.29
N VAL A 571 -29.14 -16.03 -11.84
CA VAL A 571 -30.50 -15.78 -12.36
C VAL A 571 -31.36 -15.12 -11.27
N ALA A 572 -32.21 -14.17 -11.66
CA ALA A 572 -33.13 -13.50 -10.75
C ALA A 572 -34.37 -14.35 -10.53
N ALA A 573 -34.84 -14.44 -9.28
CA ALA A 573 -36.15 -15.00 -8.97
C ALA A 573 -37.26 -14.05 -9.47
N ILE A 574 -38.21 -14.59 -10.22
CA ILE A 574 -39.43 -13.92 -10.69
C ILE A 574 -40.60 -14.24 -9.76
N THR A 575 -40.64 -15.47 -9.26
CA THR A 575 -41.54 -15.89 -8.19
C THR A 575 -40.73 -16.40 -7.02
N SER A 576 -41.11 -15.99 -5.82
CA SER A 576 -40.47 -16.38 -4.56
C SER A 576 -41.37 -17.25 -3.67
N THR A 577 -42.58 -17.56 -4.14
CA THR A 577 -43.60 -18.32 -3.41
C THR A 577 -44.38 -19.27 -4.32
N GLY A 578 -44.76 -20.43 -3.81
CA GLY A 578 -45.58 -21.46 -4.45
C GLY A 578 -44.78 -22.61 -5.07
N ASP A 579 -45.49 -23.67 -5.48
CA ASP A 579 -44.93 -24.92 -6.00
C ASP A 579 -44.20 -24.80 -7.35
N PHE A 580 -44.25 -23.63 -7.99
CA PHE A 580 -43.63 -23.37 -9.28
C PHE A 580 -42.83 -22.05 -9.24
N LEU A 581 -41.56 -22.20 -8.90
CA LEU A 581 -40.59 -21.10 -8.81
C LEU A 581 -39.99 -20.82 -10.19
N ARG A 582 -39.97 -19.56 -10.58
CA ARG A 582 -39.50 -19.08 -11.89
C ARG A 582 -38.28 -18.19 -11.72
N PHE A 583 -37.32 -18.35 -12.60
CA PHE A 583 -36.09 -17.57 -12.63
C PHE A 583 -35.75 -17.15 -14.05
N ALA A 584 -35.01 -16.04 -14.18
CA ALA A 584 -34.55 -15.54 -15.46
C ALA A 584 -33.15 -14.93 -15.40
N GLY A 585 -32.39 -15.17 -16.46
CA GLY A 585 -31.11 -14.55 -16.71
C GLY A 585 -30.89 -14.32 -18.20
N ARG A 586 -29.74 -13.76 -18.52
CA ARG A 586 -29.34 -13.45 -19.90
C ARG A 586 -27.86 -13.72 -20.06
N MET A 587 -27.48 -14.34 -21.16
CA MET A 587 -26.07 -14.58 -21.47
C MET A 587 -25.29 -13.27 -21.62
N MET A 588 -24.00 -13.30 -21.29
CA MET A 588 -23.16 -12.11 -21.29
C MET A 588 -22.74 -11.68 -22.71
N SER A 589 -22.37 -12.63 -23.57
CA SER A 589 -21.89 -12.33 -24.93
C SER A 589 -23.05 -12.25 -25.94
N SER A 590 -23.83 -13.33 -26.09
CA SER A 590 -24.92 -13.44 -27.06
C SER A 590 -26.16 -12.64 -26.68
N GLN A 591 -26.29 -12.30 -25.39
CA GLN A 591 -27.49 -11.69 -24.84
C GLN A 591 -28.74 -12.57 -25.04
N ASP A 592 -28.58 -13.89 -25.13
CA ASP A 592 -29.72 -14.82 -25.19
C ASP A 592 -30.42 -14.95 -23.84
N LEU A 593 -31.73 -15.12 -23.89
CA LEU A 593 -32.55 -15.30 -22.70
C LEU A 593 -32.40 -16.73 -22.14
N VAL A 594 -32.17 -16.83 -20.84
CA VAL A 594 -32.12 -18.10 -20.11
C VAL A 594 -33.25 -18.10 -19.10
N LEU A 595 -34.16 -19.07 -19.22
CA LEU A 595 -35.23 -19.28 -18.26
C LEU A 595 -34.95 -20.55 -17.45
N LEU A 596 -35.27 -20.51 -16.17
CA LEU A 596 -35.16 -21.67 -15.30
C LEU A 596 -36.44 -21.74 -14.47
N SER A 597 -36.94 -22.95 -14.25
CA SER A 597 -38.02 -23.19 -13.32
C SER A 597 -37.73 -24.39 -12.42
N VAL A 598 -38.24 -24.31 -11.18
CA VAL A 598 -38.20 -25.40 -10.21
C VAL A 598 -39.64 -25.68 -9.81
N ARG A 599 -40.12 -26.87 -10.14
CA ARG A 599 -41.44 -27.37 -9.73
C ARG A 599 -41.28 -28.35 -8.58
N CYS A 600 -41.95 -28.11 -7.47
CA CYS A 600 -42.03 -29.07 -6.37
C CYS A 600 -43.17 -30.05 -6.64
N GLU A 601 -42.84 -31.34 -6.75
CA GLU A 601 -43.80 -32.45 -6.87
C GLU A 601 -43.85 -33.21 -5.53
N ALA A 602 -44.73 -34.22 -5.41
CA ALA A 602 -44.98 -34.93 -4.14
C ALA A 602 -43.70 -35.51 -3.51
N ASP A 603 -42.88 -36.20 -4.31
CA ASP A 603 -41.69 -36.95 -3.85
C ASP A 603 -40.37 -36.42 -4.44
N SER A 604 -40.41 -35.42 -5.33
CA SER A 604 -39.22 -34.87 -5.99
C SER A 604 -39.43 -33.44 -6.46
N SER A 605 -38.34 -32.74 -6.78
CA SER A 605 -38.40 -31.47 -7.49
C SER A 605 -37.98 -31.68 -8.95
N ARG A 606 -38.63 -30.99 -9.89
CA ARG A 606 -38.24 -30.96 -11.30
C ARG A 606 -37.63 -29.62 -11.65
N VAL A 607 -36.39 -29.65 -12.13
CA VAL A 607 -35.64 -28.48 -12.59
C VAL A 607 -35.69 -28.46 -14.11
N THR A 608 -36.19 -27.37 -14.69
CA THR A 608 -36.30 -27.20 -16.13
C THR A 608 -35.55 -25.94 -16.54
N ALA A 609 -34.61 -26.05 -17.48
CA ALA A 609 -33.90 -24.93 -18.06
C ALA A 609 -34.26 -24.77 -19.54
N ASN A 610 -34.51 -23.53 -19.97
CA ASN A 610 -34.79 -23.19 -21.36
C ASN A 610 -33.77 -22.15 -21.85
N CYS A 611 -33.05 -22.50 -22.91
CA CYS A 611 -32.06 -21.63 -23.55
C CYS A 611 -31.89 -22.05 -25.01
N GLN A 612 -31.65 -21.09 -25.91
CA GLN A 612 -31.33 -21.40 -27.31
C GLN A 612 -30.10 -22.31 -27.43
N ASN A 613 -29.12 -22.13 -26.55
CA ASN A 613 -27.99 -23.03 -26.43
C ASN A 613 -28.33 -24.21 -25.50
N MET A 614 -28.67 -25.35 -26.11
CA MET A 614 -29.05 -26.57 -25.38
C MET A 614 -27.96 -27.09 -24.43
N ALA A 615 -26.68 -26.89 -24.75
CA ALA A 615 -25.59 -27.33 -23.88
C ALA A 615 -25.61 -26.57 -22.54
N ILE A 616 -25.92 -25.28 -22.58
CA ILE A 616 -26.08 -24.44 -21.39
C ILE A 616 -27.34 -24.84 -20.61
N ALA A 617 -28.47 -25.04 -21.30
CA ALA A 617 -29.70 -25.49 -20.66
C ALA A 617 -29.50 -26.82 -19.91
N SER A 618 -28.91 -27.81 -20.57
CA SER A 618 -28.60 -29.12 -19.99
C SER A 618 -27.64 -29.00 -18.80
N LEU A 619 -26.54 -28.26 -18.95
CA LEU A 619 -25.57 -28.08 -17.87
C LEU A 619 -26.19 -27.37 -16.66
N LEU A 620 -26.96 -26.32 -16.89
CA LEU A 620 -27.61 -25.54 -15.84
C LEU A 620 -28.66 -26.36 -15.09
N ALA A 621 -29.54 -27.09 -15.80
CA ALA A 621 -30.50 -27.99 -15.18
C ALA A 621 -29.81 -29.07 -14.33
N ASN A 622 -28.73 -29.67 -14.84
CA ASN A 622 -27.95 -30.67 -14.10
C ASN A 622 -27.28 -30.07 -12.85
N GLN A 623 -26.62 -28.92 -12.96
CA GLN A 623 -25.92 -28.29 -11.83
C GLN A 623 -26.88 -27.83 -10.75
N VAL A 624 -28.02 -27.21 -11.12
CA VAL A 624 -29.04 -26.80 -10.15
C VAL A 624 -29.66 -28.02 -9.47
N ALA A 625 -30.00 -29.07 -10.22
CA ALA A 625 -30.53 -30.31 -9.62
C ALA A 625 -29.54 -30.94 -8.61
N GLN A 626 -28.24 -30.95 -8.94
CA GLN A 626 -27.20 -31.40 -8.01
C GLN A 626 -27.05 -30.47 -6.79
N ALA A 627 -27.18 -29.15 -6.97
CA ALA A 627 -27.12 -28.19 -5.87
C ALA A 627 -28.29 -28.36 -4.90
N LEU A 628 -29.49 -28.70 -5.40
CA LEU A 628 -30.65 -29.04 -4.57
C LEU A 628 -30.46 -30.35 -3.79
N ALA A 629 -29.57 -31.24 -4.22
CA ALA A 629 -29.27 -32.48 -3.50
C ALA A 629 -28.22 -32.34 -2.38
N ARG A 630 -27.51 -31.21 -2.29
CA ARG A 630 -26.50 -30.98 -1.23
C ARG A 630 -27.21 -30.77 0.11
N THR A 631 -26.84 -31.49 1.16
CA THR A 631 -27.35 -31.25 2.52
C THR A 631 -26.75 -29.99 3.12
#